data_AF-A0A2T1E9F3-F1
#
_entry.id   AF-A0A2T1E9F3-F1
#
_cell.length_a   1.000
_cell.length_b   1.000
_cell.length_c   1.000
_cell.angle_alpha   90.00
_cell.angle_beta   90.00
_cell.angle_gamma   90.00
#
_symmetry.space_group_name_H-M   'P 1'
#
loop_
_entity.id
_entity.type
_entity.pdbx_description
1 polymer ?
#
loop_
_entity_poly.entity_id
_entity_poly.type
_entity_poly.pdbx_seq_one_letter_code
_entity_poly.pdbx_strand_id
1 'polypeptide(L)'
;MHVPSLQPVNSSHFCVSGDVTIHPTAVIASGVLLQADPESHIVIGAGVCLGMGTILHAHQGTLEVEAEVTIGAGVLLIGAGKIGASACIGAASTLWNHSIDRGTIIPPLSLLGMPGEQVAETAAVAVPEPTPEGQSLQKELLNGAVDPASSQPAAEIQLSFSTPVYGQENLNRLLSTLLPHRQTFLKGQE
;
A
#
# COMPACT_ATOMS: atom_id res chain seq x y z
N MET A 1 -6.40 0.87 -9.91
CA MET A 1 -6.69 1.41 -8.56
C MET A 1 -6.84 2.91 -8.68
N HIS A 2 -7.94 3.48 -8.18
CA HIS A 2 -8.19 4.94 -8.19
C HIS A 2 -8.08 5.45 -6.75
N VAL A 3 -7.04 6.25 -6.46
CA VAL A 3 -6.94 6.94 -5.17
C VAL A 3 -7.85 8.18 -5.22
N PRO A 4 -8.77 8.40 -4.26
CA PRO A 4 -9.60 9.59 -4.24
C PRO A 4 -8.75 10.87 -4.23
N SER A 5 -9.10 11.84 -5.07
CA SER A 5 -8.47 13.16 -5.03
C SER A 5 -8.89 13.88 -3.75
N LEU A 6 -7.92 14.18 -2.88
CA LEU A 6 -8.15 15.03 -1.73
C LEU A 6 -8.43 16.45 -2.24
N GLN A 7 -9.66 16.91 -2.04
CA GLN A 7 -10.02 18.30 -2.26
C GLN A 7 -9.42 19.12 -1.11
N PRO A 8 -8.60 20.16 -1.37
CA PRO A 8 -8.15 21.03 -0.29
C PRO A 8 -9.36 21.70 0.36
N VAL A 9 -9.52 21.50 1.67
CA VAL A 9 -10.44 22.31 2.47
C VAL A 9 -10.08 23.79 2.34
N ASN A 10 -11.09 24.66 2.31
CA ASN A 10 -10.95 26.10 2.02
C ASN A 10 -10.13 26.89 3.07
N SER A 11 -9.59 26.21 4.07
CA SER A 11 -8.57 26.71 4.99
C SER A 11 -7.18 26.32 4.48
N SER A 12 -6.42 27.28 3.97
CA SER A 12 -5.00 27.14 3.57
C SER A 12 -4.04 26.86 4.75
N HIS A 13 -4.57 26.49 5.91
CA HIS A 13 -3.86 26.33 7.16
C HIS A 13 -3.78 24.84 7.50
N PHE A 14 -2.59 24.42 7.90
CA PHE A 14 -2.42 23.20 8.68
C PHE A 14 -2.79 23.50 10.14
N CYS A 15 -3.24 22.48 10.88
CA CYS A 15 -3.58 22.59 12.29
C CYS A 15 -2.46 21.99 13.14
N VAL A 16 -2.13 22.65 14.25
CA VAL A 16 -1.15 22.18 15.24
C VAL A 16 -1.76 22.29 16.63
N SER A 17 -1.71 21.22 17.40
CA SER A 17 -2.22 21.13 18.76
C SER A 17 -1.25 20.31 19.63
N GLY A 18 -1.01 20.74 20.87
CA GLY A 18 -0.08 20.09 21.80
C GLY A 18 1.40 20.43 21.55
N ASP A 19 2.30 19.61 22.08
CA ASP A 19 3.75 19.76 21.92
C ASP A 19 4.22 19.24 20.54
N VAL A 20 4.48 20.17 19.63
CA VAL A 20 4.86 19.89 18.25
C VAL A 20 6.02 20.80 17.84
N THR A 21 7.20 20.21 17.65
CA THR A 21 8.40 20.90 17.16
C THR A 21 8.56 20.68 15.67
N ILE A 22 8.67 21.75 14.89
CA ILE A 22 8.77 21.71 13.43
C ILE A 22 10.05 22.41 12.97
N HIS A 23 10.91 21.71 12.22
CA HIS A 23 12.11 22.31 11.67
C HIS A 23 11.77 23.38 10.60
N PRO A 24 12.45 24.54 10.54
CA PRO A 24 12.12 25.63 9.61
C PRO A 24 12.17 25.29 8.10
N THR A 25 12.75 24.15 7.73
CA THR A 25 12.83 23.67 6.33
C THR A 25 11.81 22.58 6.00
N ALA A 26 10.93 22.20 6.93
CA ALA A 26 9.85 21.26 6.64
C ALA A 26 8.78 21.90 5.76
N VAL A 27 8.25 21.14 4.81
CA VAL A 27 7.19 21.56 3.88
C VAL A 27 5.88 20.90 4.32
N ILE A 28 4.89 21.72 4.67
CA ILE A 28 3.59 21.26 5.18
C ILE A 28 2.49 21.70 4.21
N ALA A 29 1.80 20.73 3.61
CA ALA A 29 0.68 21.01 2.70
C ALA A 29 -0.61 21.38 3.45
N SER A 30 -1.60 21.91 2.70
CA SER A 30 -2.92 22.26 3.24
C SER A 30 -3.62 21.06 3.88
N GLY A 31 -4.39 21.33 4.95
CA GLY A 31 -5.19 20.31 5.64
C GLY A 31 -4.39 19.27 6.42
N VAL A 32 -3.08 19.45 6.59
CA VAL A 32 -2.29 18.63 7.53
C VAL A 32 -2.76 18.92 8.96
N LEU A 33 -2.89 17.87 9.78
CA LEU A 33 -3.22 17.94 11.20
C LEU A 33 -2.08 17.32 12.01
N LEU A 34 -1.48 18.11 12.90
CA LEU A 34 -0.49 17.68 13.87
C LEU A 34 -1.10 17.79 15.27
N GLN A 35 -1.31 16.67 15.95
CA GLN A 35 -1.84 16.64 17.31
C GLN A 35 -0.92 15.83 18.22
N ALA A 36 -0.43 16.45 19.29
CA ALA A 36 0.18 15.75 20.40
C ALA A 36 -0.77 15.78 21.61
N ASP A 37 -1.09 14.62 22.16
CA ASP A 37 -1.84 14.51 23.40
C ASP A 37 -0.98 14.92 24.61
N PRO A 38 -1.55 15.13 25.82
CA PRO A 38 -0.78 15.39 27.02
C PRO A 38 0.37 14.39 27.21
N GLU A 39 1.54 14.90 27.62
CA GLU A 39 2.79 14.13 27.80
C GLU A 39 3.35 13.45 26.52
N SER A 40 2.71 13.63 25.37
CA SER A 40 3.17 13.17 24.06
C SER A 40 3.79 14.34 23.28
N HIS A 41 4.66 14.07 22.31
CA HIS A 41 5.26 15.11 21.48
C HIS A 41 5.54 14.65 20.04
N ILE A 42 5.40 15.57 19.09
CA ILE A 42 5.76 15.36 17.67
C ILE A 42 7.04 16.15 17.36
N VAL A 43 7.98 15.50 16.68
CA VAL A 43 9.20 16.15 16.15
C VAL A 43 9.24 15.97 14.63
N ILE A 44 9.21 17.08 13.89
CA ILE A 44 9.34 17.10 12.43
C ILE A 44 10.74 17.62 12.05
N GLY A 45 11.56 16.74 11.49
CA GLY A 45 12.94 17.00 11.10
C GLY A 45 13.13 17.90 9.89
N ALA A 46 14.39 18.15 9.54
CA ALA A 46 14.77 19.03 8.44
C ALA A 46 14.38 18.45 7.07
N GLY A 47 13.78 19.27 6.20
CA GLY A 47 13.42 18.86 4.83
C GLY A 47 12.31 17.81 4.73
N VAL A 48 11.57 17.54 5.81
CA VAL A 48 10.40 16.65 5.78
C VAL A 48 9.31 17.26 4.90
N CYS A 49 8.70 16.43 4.05
CA CYS A 49 7.55 16.82 3.23
C CYS A 49 6.28 16.12 3.73
N LEU A 50 5.29 16.87 4.20
CA LEU A 50 3.97 16.36 4.61
C LEU A 50 2.93 16.63 3.53
N GLY A 51 2.43 15.57 2.90
CA GLY A 51 1.40 15.64 1.85
C GLY A 51 0.04 16.15 2.37
N MET A 52 -0.79 16.66 1.45
CA MET A 52 -2.11 17.21 1.76
C MET A 52 -2.95 16.24 2.58
N GLY A 53 -3.63 16.73 3.62
CA GLY A 53 -4.51 15.90 4.45
C GLY A 53 -3.81 14.82 5.29
N THR A 54 -2.49 14.89 5.47
CA THR A 54 -1.76 14.00 6.40
C THR A 54 -2.18 14.31 7.84
N ILE A 55 -2.44 13.26 8.62
CA ILE A 55 -2.76 13.37 10.04
C ILE A 55 -1.65 12.66 10.82
N LEU A 56 -0.94 13.40 11.67
CA LEU A 56 0.03 12.88 12.63
C LEU A 56 -0.50 13.11 14.05
N HIS A 57 -0.78 12.03 14.78
CA HIS A 57 -1.30 12.07 16.15
C HIS A 57 -0.34 11.33 17.10
N ALA A 58 0.47 12.08 17.86
CA ALA A 58 1.26 11.49 18.94
C ALA A 58 0.37 11.19 20.14
N HIS A 59 0.31 9.91 20.52
CA HIS A 59 -0.48 9.41 21.63
C HIS A 59 0.37 8.43 22.46
N GLN A 60 0.50 8.71 23.76
CA GLN A 60 1.31 7.95 24.72
C GLN A 60 2.81 7.84 24.36
N GLY A 61 3.39 8.92 23.81
CA GLY A 61 4.85 8.99 23.61
C GLY A 61 5.30 9.96 22.51
N THR A 62 6.50 9.70 21.98
CA THR A 62 7.12 10.47 20.90
C THR A 62 6.70 9.96 19.53
N LEU A 63 6.33 10.87 18.63
CA LEU A 63 6.30 10.62 17.19
C LEU A 63 7.41 11.45 16.51
N GLU A 64 8.51 10.78 16.16
CA GLU A 64 9.66 11.42 15.52
C GLU A 64 9.65 11.14 14.01
N VAL A 65 9.71 12.20 13.20
CA VAL A 65 9.92 12.13 11.76
C VAL A 65 11.29 12.73 11.47
N GLU A 66 12.26 11.87 11.13
CA GLU A 66 13.63 12.30 10.85
C GLU A 66 13.75 13.12 9.55
N ALA A 67 14.94 13.64 9.28
CA ALA A 67 15.20 14.48 8.12
C ALA A 67 14.88 13.80 6.77
N GLU A 68 14.50 14.60 5.77
CA GLU A 68 14.26 14.20 4.38
C GLU A 68 13.13 13.18 4.16
N VAL A 69 12.34 12.86 5.19
CA VAL A 69 11.19 11.95 5.05
C VAL A 69 10.12 12.57 4.14
N THR A 70 9.61 11.79 3.19
CA THR A 70 8.48 12.18 2.34
C THR A 70 7.23 11.39 2.73
N ILE A 71 6.21 12.10 3.22
CA ILE A 71 4.91 11.51 3.57
C ILE A 71 3.88 11.87 2.50
N GLY A 72 3.31 10.86 1.87
CA GLY A 72 2.28 10.99 0.84
C GLY A 72 0.99 11.62 1.34
N ALA A 73 0.15 12.08 0.42
CA ALA A 73 -1.12 12.71 0.76
C ALA A 73 -2.09 11.74 1.46
N GLY A 74 -2.84 12.22 2.45
CA GLY A 74 -3.85 11.46 3.19
C GLY A 74 -3.31 10.35 4.09
N VAL A 75 -2.03 10.39 4.45
CA VAL A 75 -1.42 9.42 5.37
C VAL A 75 -1.91 9.66 6.81
N LEU A 76 -2.10 8.58 7.56
CA LEU A 76 -2.47 8.60 8.98
C LEU A 76 -1.38 7.92 9.82
N LEU A 77 -0.71 8.68 10.70
CA LEU A 77 0.13 8.12 11.76
C LEU A 77 -0.54 8.37 13.11
N ILE A 78 -0.72 7.32 13.91
CA ILE A 78 -1.22 7.42 15.29
C ILE A 78 -0.28 6.69 16.25
N GLY A 79 -0.01 7.31 17.39
CA GLY A 79 0.71 6.72 18.50
C GLY A 79 2.17 7.16 18.59
N ALA A 80 3.02 6.28 19.13
CA ALA A 80 4.45 6.52 19.27
C ALA A 80 5.25 5.74 18.22
N GLY A 81 6.34 6.32 17.72
CA GLY A 81 7.18 5.71 16.71
C GLY A 81 8.22 6.66 16.12
N LYS A 82 9.14 6.10 15.34
CA LYS A 82 10.20 6.83 14.64
C LYS A 82 10.16 6.50 13.16
N ILE A 83 10.08 7.52 12.31
CA ILE A 83 10.21 7.39 10.86
C ILE A 83 11.63 7.81 10.47
N GLY A 84 12.44 6.83 10.10
CA GLY A 84 13.87 7.02 9.83
C GLY A 84 14.14 7.89 8.60
N ALA A 85 15.29 8.56 8.60
CA ALA A 85 15.63 9.59 7.63
C ALA A 85 15.53 9.11 6.17
N SER A 86 15.14 10.02 5.28
CA SER A 86 14.99 9.75 3.84
C SER A 86 13.99 8.61 3.51
N ALA A 87 13.13 8.19 4.44
CA ALA A 87 12.06 7.22 4.17
C ALA A 87 10.90 7.85 3.38
N CYS A 88 10.18 7.02 2.62
CA CYS A 88 9.06 7.42 1.78
C CYS A 88 7.79 6.66 2.16
N ILE A 89 6.77 7.36 2.66
CA ILE A 89 5.46 6.78 2.97
C ILE A 89 4.49 7.07 1.83
N GLY A 90 3.99 6.03 1.17
CA GLY A 90 3.01 6.15 0.09
C GLY A 90 1.69 6.77 0.54
N ALA A 91 0.98 7.40 -0.40
CA ALA A 91 -0.28 8.09 -0.13
C ALA A 91 -1.37 7.16 0.44
N ALA A 92 -2.22 7.72 1.31
CA ALA A 92 -3.32 7.03 1.97
C ALA A 92 -2.94 5.76 2.76
N SER A 93 -1.68 5.67 3.21
CA SER A 93 -1.22 4.62 4.13
C SER A 93 -1.52 4.98 5.59
N THR A 94 -1.74 3.97 6.43
CA THR A 94 -2.02 4.10 7.86
C THR A 94 -0.97 3.34 8.68
N LEU A 95 -0.37 4.01 9.65
CA LEU A 95 0.63 3.48 10.56
C LEU A 95 0.16 3.69 12.00
N TRP A 96 0.14 2.63 12.81
CA TRP A 96 -0.30 2.66 14.21
C TRP A 96 0.81 2.13 15.11
N ASN A 97 1.33 2.92 16.06
CA ASN A 97 2.43 2.52 16.97
C ASN A 97 3.59 1.79 16.26
N HIS A 98 4.01 2.28 15.09
CA HIS A 98 4.97 1.59 14.22
C HIS A 98 6.12 2.53 13.84
N SER A 99 7.34 1.99 13.87
CA SER A 99 8.55 2.68 13.42
C SER A 99 8.96 2.15 12.06
N ILE A 100 9.54 3.03 11.24
CA ILE A 100 9.99 2.75 9.87
C ILE A 100 11.49 2.97 9.79
N ASP A 101 12.23 1.99 9.29
CA ASP A 101 13.69 2.10 9.15
C ASP A 101 14.10 3.13 8.11
N ARG A 102 15.32 3.67 8.28
CA ARG A 102 15.91 4.69 7.41
C ARG A 102 15.88 4.27 5.92
N GLY A 103 15.42 5.17 5.04
CA GLY A 103 15.39 4.94 3.59
C GLY A 103 14.35 3.92 3.11
N THR A 104 13.49 3.42 4.00
CA THR A 104 12.42 2.47 3.63
C THR A 104 11.37 3.14 2.76
N ILE A 105 10.86 2.41 1.77
CA ILE A 105 9.74 2.83 0.93
C ILE A 105 8.52 1.99 1.28
N ILE A 106 7.51 2.63 1.87
CA ILE A 106 6.21 2.03 2.17
C ILE A 106 5.26 2.30 0.99
N PRO A 107 4.67 1.27 0.34
CA PRO A 107 3.73 1.46 -0.75
C PRO A 107 2.49 2.30 -0.35
N PRO A 108 1.80 2.96 -1.30
CA PRO A 108 0.51 3.58 -1.05
C PRO A 108 -0.53 2.57 -0.56
N LEU A 109 -1.50 3.03 0.24
CA LEU A 109 -2.56 2.19 0.83
C LEU A 109 -2.05 1.07 1.76
N SER A 110 -0.83 1.20 2.31
CA SER A 110 -0.30 0.25 3.30
C SER A 110 -0.96 0.45 4.67
N LEU A 111 -1.08 -0.63 5.43
CA LEU A 111 -1.60 -0.63 6.80
C LEU A 111 -0.58 -1.34 7.70
N LEU A 112 0.02 -0.63 8.65
CA LEU A 112 1.14 -1.12 9.47
C LEU A 112 0.86 -0.92 10.98
N GLY A 113 1.30 -1.88 11.80
CA GLY A 113 1.23 -1.80 13.27
C GLY A 113 -0.16 -1.94 13.88
N MET A 114 -1.13 -2.47 13.13
CA MET A 114 -2.47 -2.75 13.65
C MET A 114 -2.42 -3.68 14.88
N PRO A 115 -3.12 -3.33 15.98
CA PRO A 115 -3.19 -4.20 17.16
C PRO A 115 -3.97 -5.48 16.83
N GLY A 116 -3.23 -6.58 16.67
CA GLY A 116 -3.78 -7.91 16.35
C GLY A 116 -2.93 -8.71 15.38
N GLU A 117 -2.09 -8.05 14.57
CA GLU A 117 -1.36 -8.72 13.48
C GLU A 117 0.13 -8.92 13.79
N GLN A 118 0.40 -9.73 14.83
CA GLN A 118 1.67 -10.46 14.90
C GLN A 118 1.58 -11.68 13.96
N VAL A 119 1.68 -11.45 12.65
CA VAL A 119 2.19 -12.52 11.77
C VAL A 119 3.65 -12.68 12.14
N ALA A 120 3.94 -13.70 12.95
CA ALA A 120 5.31 -14.16 13.15
C ALA A 120 5.88 -14.49 11.76
N GLU A 121 6.83 -13.68 11.30
CA GLU A 121 7.64 -14.00 10.14
C GLU A 121 8.35 -15.32 10.46
N THR A 122 7.77 -16.40 9.96
CA THR A 122 8.23 -17.75 10.27
C THR A 122 9.60 -17.89 9.66
N ALA A 123 10.61 -17.95 10.53
CA ALA A 123 12.01 -17.99 10.16
C ALA A 123 12.21 -18.94 8.98
N ALA A 124 12.69 -18.40 7.86
CA ALA A 124 12.99 -19.18 6.68
C ALA A 124 14.07 -20.20 7.04
N VAL A 125 13.64 -21.44 7.27
CA VAL A 125 14.52 -22.57 7.57
C VAL A 125 15.52 -22.68 6.43
N ALA A 126 16.81 -22.58 6.75
CA ALA A 126 17.87 -22.78 5.79
C ALA A 126 17.78 -24.21 5.22
N VAL A 127 17.33 -24.32 3.97
CA VAL A 127 17.34 -25.58 3.22
C VAL A 127 18.77 -25.80 2.73
N PRO A 128 19.43 -26.91 3.10
CA PRO A 128 20.77 -27.20 2.61
C PRO A 128 20.74 -27.58 1.13
N GLU A 129 21.71 -27.03 0.41
CA GLU A 129 21.99 -27.22 -1.02
C GLU A 129 22.38 -28.67 -1.36
N PRO A 130 21.87 -29.23 -2.46
CA PRO A 130 22.48 -30.39 -3.12
C PRO A 130 22.75 -30.14 -4.62
N THR A 131 24.02 -30.25 -5.04
CA THR A 131 24.54 -30.31 -6.43
C THR A 131 25.91 -31.01 -6.38
N PRO A 132 26.49 -31.64 -7.44
CA PRO A 132 26.02 -31.99 -8.79
C PRO A 132 25.53 -33.47 -8.85
N GLU A 133 25.32 -34.20 -9.96
CA GLU A 133 25.43 -34.02 -11.44
C GLU A 133 24.03 -34.26 -12.10
N GLY A 134 23.75 -34.11 -13.40
CA GLY A 134 24.51 -33.82 -14.63
C GLY A 134 24.11 -34.80 -15.75
N GLN A 135 23.54 -34.31 -16.88
CA GLN A 135 23.49 -35.03 -18.16
C GLN A 135 23.10 -34.14 -19.36
N SER A 136 23.73 -34.44 -20.50
CA SER A 136 23.87 -33.63 -21.71
C SER A 136 22.60 -33.27 -22.49
N LEU A 137 22.61 -32.02 -22.96
CA LEU A 137 22.13 -31.54 -24.28
C LEU A 137 21.64 -32.61 -25.28
N GLN A 138 20.40 -32.45 -25.75
CA GLN A 138 20.00 -32.78 -27.13
C GLN A 138 19.23 -31.60 -27.73
N LYS A 139 19.75 -31.10 -28.85
CA LYS A 139 19.26 -29.92 -29.58
C LYS A 139 18.88 -30.38 -30.98
N GLU A 140 17.60 -30.58 -31.24
CA GLU A 140 17.11 -30.94 -32.57
C GLU A 140 15.79 -30.24 -32.85
N LEU A 141 15.82 -29.27 -33.77
CA LEU A 141 14.65 -28.89 -34.54
C LEU A 141 15.11 -28.52 -35.95
N LEU A 142 14.65 -29.32 -36.91
CA LEU A 142 15.12 -29.32 -38.29
C LEU A 142 14.50 -28.17 -39.09
N ASN A 143 15.21 -27.72 -40.12
CA ASN A 143 14.75 -26.62 -40.98
C ASN A 143 13.50 -26.96 -41.79
N GLY A 144 12.56 -26.00 -41.82
CA GLY A 144 12.08 -25.37 -43.06
C GLY A 144 11.15 -26.16 -43.99
N ALA A 145 9.94 -25.64 -44.16
CA ALA A 145 9.45 -25.20 -45.47
C ALA A 145 8.21 -24.30 -45.29
N VAL A 146 8.19 -23.16 -45.97
CA VAL A 146 6.97 -22.38 -46.22
C VAL A 146 6.32 -22.89 -47.50
N ASP A 147 4.99 -23.04 -47.51
CA ASP A 147 4.14 -22.52 -48.60
C ASP A 147 2.63 -22.61 -48.23
N PRO A 148 1.74 -21.89 -48.94
CA PRO A 148 0.54 -21.34 -48.32
C PRO A 148 -0.80 -21.98 -48.77
N ALA A 149 -1.89 -21.36 -48.30
CA ALA A 149 -3.28 -21.46 -48.73
C ALA A 149 -4.13 -22.63 -48.17
N SER A 150 -4.98 -22.30 -47.20
CA SER A 150 -6.44 -22.51 -47.27
C SER A 150 -7.14 -21.65 -46.20
N SER A 151 -8.38 -21.22 -46.47
CA SER A 151 -9.02 -20.11 -45.76
C SER A 151 -10.23 -20.52 -44.89
N GLN A 152 -10.46 -19.74 -43.83
CA GLN A 152 -11.71 -19.60 -43.04
C GLN A 152 -12.15 -20.76 -42.11
N PRO A 153 -13.02 -20.51 -41.11
CA PRO A 153 -13.46 -19.23 -40.51
C PRO A 153 -13.17 -19.13 -38.99
N ALA A 154 -13.58 -18.02 -38.37
CA ALA A 154 -13.34 -17.73 -36.95
C ALA A 154 -13.99 -18.74 -35.98
N ALA A 155 -13.20 -19.24 -35.04
CA ALA A 155 -13.71 -19.88 -33.83
C ALA A 155 -13.93 -18.80 -32.75
N GLU A 156 -15.14 -18.71 -32.24
CA GLU A 156 -15.42 -17.93 -31.03
C GLU A 156 -14.62 -18.52 -29.86
N ILE A 157 -13.87 -17.66 -29.15
CA ILE A 157 -13.20 -18.07 -27.91
C ILE A 157 -14.27 -18.23 -26.83
N GLN A 158 -14.87 -19.42 -26.75
CA GLN A 158 -15.70 -19.84 -25.63
C GLN A 158 -14.79 -20.00 -24.41
N LEU A 159 -14.62 -18.90 -23.69
CA LEU A 159 -13.70 -18.78 -22.57
C LEU A 159 -14.34 -19.41 -21.31
N SER A 160 -14.41 -20.73 -21.32
CA SER A 160 -14.94 -21.57 -20.24
C SER A 160 -14.00 -21.58 -19.03
N PHE A 161 -14.00 -20.49 -18.27
CA PHE A 161 -13.32 -20.40 -16.98
C PHE A 161 -13.98 -21.29 -15.93
N SER A 162 -13.69 -22.59 -15.97
CA SER A 162 -14.05 -23.56 -14.92
C SER A 162 -13.00 -23.66 -13.80
N THR A 163 -11.94 -22.86 -13.85
CA THR A 163 -10.94 -22.75 -12.78
C THR A 163 -11.48 -21.91 -11.62
N PRO A 164 -11.61 -22.46 -10.40
CA PRO A 164 -12.04 -21.69 -9.24
C PRO A 164 -10.98 -20.64 -8.89
N VAL A 165 -11.35 -19.37 -8.97
CA VAL A 165 -10.43 -18.26 -8.68
C VAL A 165 -10.32 -18.10 -7.16
N TYR A 166 -9.07 -18.10 -6.65
CA TYR A 166 -8.83 -17.91 -5.23
C TYR A 166 -9.46 -16.59 -4.73
N GLY A 167 -10.21 -16.67 -3.62
CA GLY A 167 -10.90 -15.51 -3.03
C GLY A 167 -12.26 -15.16 -3.65
N GLN A 168 -12.78 -15.94 -4.60
CA GLN A 168 -14.09 -15.68 -5.22
C GLN A 168 -15.24 -15.58 -4.20
N GLU A 169 -15.22 -16.37 -3.12
CA GLU A 169 -16.21 -16.26 -2.03
C GLU A 169 -16.12 -14.94 -1.26
N ASN A 170 -14.89 -14.48 -0.94
CA ASN A 170 -14.67 -13.20 -0.28
C ASN A 170 -15.13 -12.03 -1.16
N LEU A 171 -14.87 -12.10 -2.46
CA LEU A 171 -15.32 -11.12 -3.45
C LEU A 171 -16.86 -11.11 -3.52
N ASN A 172 -17.50 -12.27 -3.63
CA ASN A 172 -18.96 -12.41 -3.63
C ASN A 172 -19.60 -11.86 -2.33
N ARG A 173 -18.98 -12.12 -1.17
CA ARG A 173 -19.42 -11.61 0.14
C ARG A 173 -19.27 -10.09 0.25
N LEU A 174 -18.21 -9.51 -0.31
CA LEU A 174 -18.02 -8.06 -0.38
C LEU A 174 -19.07 -7.42 -1.30
N LEU A 175 -19.33 -7.99 -2.47
CA LEU A 175 -20.36 -7.53 -3.40
C LEU A 175 -21.77 -7.60 -2.82
N SER A 176 -22.14 -8.68 -2.12
CA SER A 176 -23.47 -8.79 -1.50
C SER A 176 -23.65 -7.80 -0.34
N THR A 177 -22.59 -7.50 0.40
CA THR A 177 -22.60 -6.53 1.51
C THR A 177 -22.70 -5.08 1.01
N LEU A 178 -21.92 -4.71 -0.01
CA LEU A 178 -21.83 -3.33 -0.49
C LEU A 178 -22.91 -2.97 -1.54
N LEU A 179 -23.45 -3.95 -2.26
CA LEU A 179 -24.36 -3.72 -3.39
C LEU A 179 -25.65 -4.57 -3.31
N PRO A 180 -26.39 -4.57 -2.19
CA PRO A 180 -27.54 -5.47 -1.97
C PRO A 180 -28.62 -5.37 -3.06
N HIS A 181 -28.82 -4.17 -3.63
CA HIS A 181 -29.83 -3.92 -4.67
C HIS A 181 -29.39 -4.26 -6.11
N ARG A 182 -28.12 -4.61 -6.39
CA ARG A 182 -27.72 -5.03 -7.74
C ARG A 182 -28.09 -6.47 -8.05
N GLN A 183 -28.20 -7.33 -7.04
CA GLN A 183 -28.58 -8.74 -7.23
C GLN A 183 -30.02 -8.90 -7.73
N THR A 184 -30.93 -8.04 -7.29
CA THR A 184 -32.31 -7.95 -7.79
C THR A 184 -32.43 -7.54 -9.27
N PHE A 185 -31.44 -6.81 -9.82
CA PHE A 185 -31.46 -6.41 -11.23
C PHE A 185 -31.06 -7.56 -12.18
N LEU A 186 -30.14 -8.43 -11.75
CA LEU A 186 -29.74 -9.61 -12.54
C LEU A 186 -30.78 -10.72 -12.50
N LYS A 187 -31.61 -10.78 -11.47
CA LYS A 187 -32.66 -11.81 -11.28
C LYS A 187 -34.03 -11.43 -11.88
N GLY A 188 -34.08 -10.36 -12.66
CA GLY A 188 -35.28 -9.86 -13.36
C GLY A 188 -35.22 -9.96 -14.88
N GLN A 189 -34.28 -10.74 -15.42
CA GLN A 189 -34.20 -11.10 -16.84
C GLN A 189 -34.17 -12.63 -17.01
N GLU A 190 -35.29 -13.26 -16.64
CA GLU A 190 -35.75 -14.58 -17.11
C GLU A 190 -37.23 -14.46 -17.52
#